data_AF-A0A0R1SE22-F1
#
_entry.id   AF-A0A0R1SE22-F1
#
_cell.length_a   1.000
_cell.length_b   1.000
_cell.length_c   1.000
_cell.angle_alpha   90.00
_cell.angle_beta   90.00
_cell.angle_gamma   90.00
#
_symmetry.space_group_name_H-M   'P 1'
#
loop_
_entity.id
_entity.type
_entity.pdbx_description
1 polymer ?
#
loop_
_entity_poly.entity_id
_entity_poly.type
_entity_poly.pdbx_seq_one_letter_code
_entity_poly.pdbx_strand_id
1 'polypeptide(L)'
;MTESFAPKVNKIARNPWVDSIQQAILSGMPLILIGSFATILGLVKDYVPAMPDFSVLNTFSLGLFSLFLAYLIPETLMKQKKHSDVSKQAGLAGLAFFLMLIFPKINGNSGKITFDLNSLGTAGMIAALVSGLFVGFVMNLFTNLKLVKEDSALPDFVAVWFNTIFPMIAILLVGWLFTFQLKINLSEIITLMFSPLVALGQSF
;
A
#
# COMPACT_ATOMS: atom_id res chain seq x y z
N MET A 1 -13.55 34.81 2.50
CA MET A 1 -13.22 33.45 2.99
C MET A 1 -12.59 32.56 1.91
N THR A 2 -12.89 32.78 0.63
CA THR A 2 -12.32 32.06 -0.53
C THR A 2 -10.84 32.37 -0.83
N GLU A 3 -10.34 33.57 -0.52
CA GLU A 3 -8.95 33.95 -0.90
C GLU A 3 -7.84 33.51 0.08
N SER A 4 -8.18 33.13 1.31
CA SER A 4 -7.19 32.69 2.32
C SER A 4 -7.26 31.17 2.59
N PHE A 5 -8.45 30.58 2.45
CA PHE A 5 -8.67 29.16 2.72
C PHE A 5 -8.29 28.27 1.52
N ALA A 6 -8.71 28.65 0.31
CA ALA A 6 -8.43 27.89 -0.91
C ALA A 6 -6.91 27.69 -1.19
N PRO A 7 -6.03 28.72 -1.11
CA PRO A 7 -4.60 28.52 -1.37
C PRO A 7 -3.92 27.68 -0.27
N LYS A 8 -4.37 27.74 0.99
CA LYS A 8 -3.82 26.92 2.09
C LYS A 8 -4.20 25.44 1.94
N VAL A 9 -5.45 25.15 1.59
CA VAL A 9 -5.91 23.78 1.29
C VAL A 9 -5.18 23.24 0.07
N ASN A 10 -4.99 24.05 -0.98
CA ASN A 10 -4.26 23.63 -2.18
C ASN A 10 -2.78 23.33 -1.89
N LYS A 11 -2.14 24.04 -0.96
CA LYS A 11 -0.75 23.76 -0.54
C LYS A 11 -0.62 22.45 0.23
N ILE A 12 -1.61 22.09 1.06
CA ILE A 12 -1.64 20.79 1.76
C ILE A 12 -1.94 19.65 0.79
N ALA A 13 -2.92 19.83 -0.09
CA ALA A 13 -3.30 18.83 -1.09
C ALA A 13 -2.16 18.56 -2.09
N ARG A 14 -1.38 19.58 -2.46
CA ARG A 14 -0.20 19.44 -3.33
C ARG A 14 1.06 18.94 -2.64
N ASN A 15 1.02 18.62 -1.35
CA ASN A 15 2.15 17.98 -0.68
C ASN A 15 2.36 16.58 -1.29
N PRO A 16 3.56 16.21 -1.78
CA PRO A 16 3.82 14.90 -2.40
C PRO A 16 3.32 13.71 -1.60
N TRP A 17 3.32 13.80 -0.27
CA TRP A 17 2.81 12.76 0.64
C TRP A 17 1.30 12.57 0.60
N VAL A 18 0.54 13.65 0.47
CA VAL A 18 -0.93 13.61 0.39
C VAL A 18 -1.37 13.30 -1.03
N ASP A 19 -0.75 13.96 -2.00
CA ASP A 19 -0.98 13.76 -3.43
C ASP A 19 -0.71 12.32 -3.86
N SER A 20 0.33 11.67 -3.32
CA SER A 20 0.61 10.26 -3.61
C SER A 20 -0.49 9.31 -3.15
N ILE A 21 -1.12 9.59 -2.00
CA ILE A 21 -2.24 8.77 -1.50
C ILE A 21 -3.45 8.94 -2.42
N GLN A 22 -3.77 10.19 -2.78
CA GLN A 22 -4.88 10.48 -3.67
C GLN A 22 -4.71 9.81 -5.03
N GLN A 23 -3.54 9.96 -5.65
CA GLN A 23 -3.25 9.36 -6.96
C GLN A 23 -3.23 7.83 -6.90
N ALA A 24 -2.73 7.23 -5.81
CA ALA A 24 -2.79 5.78 -5.62
C ALA A 24 -4.25 5.28 -5.55
N ILE A 25 -5.13 5.95 -4.81
CA ILE A 25 -6.56 5.61 -4.73
C ILE A 25 -7.23 5.75 -6.10
N LEU A 26 -6.99 6.87 -6.80
CA LEU A 26 -7.56 7.11 -8.13
C LEU A 26 -7.08 6.08 -9.16
N SER A 27 -5.82 5.65 -9.05
CA SER A 27 -5.26 4.60 -9.92
C SER A 27 -5.92 3.23 -9.67
N GLY A 28 -6.36 2.97 -8.43
CA GLY A 28 -7.10 1.77 -8.06
C GLY A 28 -8.60 1.81 -8.36
N MET A 29 -9.15 2.97 -8.74
CA MET A 29 -10.60 3.16 -8.94
C MET A 29 -11.25 2.16 -9.90
N PRO A 30 -10.64 1.76 -11.03
CA PRO A 30 -11.22 0.73 -11.89
C PRO A 30 -11.48 -0.60 -11.16
N LEU A 31 -10.61 -0.99 -10.22
CA LEU A 31 -10.77 -2.22 -9.45
C LEU A 31 -11.90 -2.11 -8.42
N ILE A 32 -12.07 -0.93 -7.81
CA ILE A 32 -13.23 -0.66 -6.95
C ILE A 32 -14.53 -0.83 -7.75
N LEU A 33 -14.59 -0.26 -8.97
CA LEU A 33 -15.77 -0.34 -9.82
C LEU A 33 -16.10 -1.78 -10.23
N ILE A 34 -15.08 -2.57 -10.58
CA ILE A 34 -15.25 -4.00 -10.90
C ILE A 34 -15.83 -4.77 -9.72
N GLY A 35 -15.29 -4.59 -8.52
CA GLY A 35 -15.77 -5.30 -7.32
C GLY A 35 -17.18 -4.89 -6.90
N SER A 36 -17.49 -3.60 -6.98
CA SER A 36 -18.84 -3.08 -6.74
C SER A 36 -19.85 -3.64 -7.75
N PHE A 37 -19.50 -3.71 -9.03
CA PHE A 37 -20.35 -4.30 -10.06
C PHE A 37 -20.57 -5.80 -9.82
N ALA A 38 -19.52 -6.54 -9.48
CA ALA A 38 -19.61 -7.95 -9.12
C ALA A 38 -20.51 -8.19 -7.90
N THR A 39 -20.48 -7.29 -6.92
CA THR A 39 -21.36 -7.33 -5.74
C THR A 39 -22.82 -7.17 -6.13
N ILE A 40 -23.13 -6.21 -7.02
CA ILE A 40 -24.50 -6.01 -7.54
C ILE A 40 -24.98 -7.27 -8.28
N LEU A 41 -24.16 -7.87 -9.14
CA LEU A 41 -24.51 -9.12 -9.83
C LEU A 41 -24.73 -10.28 -8.85
N GLY A 42 -23.96 -10.34 -7.76
CA GLY A 42 -24.15 -11.29 -6.68
C GLY A 42 -25.55 -11.19 -6.05
N LEU A 43 -26.04 -9.97 -5.81
CA LEU A 43 -27.39 -9.75 -5.27
C LEU A 43 -28.49 -10.19 -6.25
N VAL A 44 -28.25 -10.11 -7.57
CA VAL A 44 -29.22 -10.57 -8.58
C VAL A 44 -29.38 -12.10 -8.55
N LYS A 45 -28.32 -12.84 -8.22
CA LYS A 45 -28.37 -14.30 -8.07
C LYS A 45 -29.36 -14.76 -7.00
N ASP A 46 -29.58 -13.97 -5.95
CA ASP A 46 -30.57 -14.26 -4.90
C ASP A 46 -32.01 -14.30 -5.45
N TYR A 47 -32.26 -13.62 -6.58
CA TYR A 47 -33.54 -13.61 -7.28
C TYR A 47 -33.58 -14.51 -8.52
N VAL A 48 -32.42 -14.80 -9.13
CA VAL A 48 -32.27 -15.66 -10.32
C VAL A 48 -31.23 -16.75 -10.06
N PRO A 49 -31.64 -17.93 -9.55
CA PRO A 49 -30.72 -19.00 -9.14
C PRO A 49 -29.87 -19.61 -10.28
N ALA A 50 -30.28 -19.43 -11.53
CA ALA A 50 -29.55 -19.90 -12.71
C ALA A 50 -28.34 -19.02 -13.07
N MET A 51 -28.16 -17.89 -12.41
CA MET A 51 -27.06 -16.96 -12.69
C MET A 51 -25.72 -17.48 -12.12
N PRO A 52 -24.60 -17.39 -12.86
CA PRO A 52 -23.29 -17.78 -12.36
C PRO A 52 -22.84 -16.91 -11.18
N ASP A 53 -21.96 -17.47 -10.34
CA ASP A 53 -21.44 -16.78 -9.16
C ASP A 53 -20.30 -15.82 -9.52
N PHE A 54 -20.53 -14.52 -9.31
CA PHE A 54 -19.55 -13.47 -9.57
C PHE A 54 -18.80 -12.99 -8.33
N SER A 55 -19.03 -13.58 -7.14
CA SER A 55 -18.37 -13.19 -5.90
C SER A 55 -16.84 -13.22 -5.99
N VAL A 56 -16.29 -14.14 -6.77
CA VAL A 56 -14.84 -14.25 -7.02
C VAL A 56 -14.27 -13.00 -7.69
N LEU A 57 -15.03 -12.33 -8.57
CA LEU A 57 -14.59 -11.07 -9.17
C LEU A 57 -14.43 -9.98 -8.12
N ASN A 58 -15.33 -9.93 -7.13
CA ASN A 58 -15.19 -9.01 -5.99
C ASN A 58 -13.93 -9.33 -5.17
N THR A 59 -13.67 -10.60 -4.88
CA THR A 59 -12.49 -11.04 -4.13
C THR A 59 -11.19 -10.58 -4.78
N PHE A 60 -11.03 -10.73 -6.10
CA PHE A 60 -9.79 -10.36 -6.81
C PHE A 60 -9.75 -8.91 -7.31
N SER A 61 -10.70 -8.06 -6.90
CA SER A 61 -10.72 -6.63 -7.21
C SER A 61 -10.78 -5.79 -5.94
N LEU A 62 -11.97 -5.49 -5.42
CA LEU A 62 -12.14 -4.75 -4.16
C LEU A 62 -11.55 -5.53 -2.96
N GLY A 63 -11.65 -6.86 -2.97
CA GLY A 63 -11.13 -7.74 -1.90
C GLY A 63 -9.60 -7.76 -1.76
N LEU A 64 -8.86 -7.23 -2.75
CA LEU A 64 -7.40 -7.08 -2.71
C LEU A 64 -6.97 -5.60 -2.68
N PHE A 65 -7.90 -4.67 -2.38
CA PHE A 65 -7.64 -3.25 -2.59
C PHE A 65 -6.49 -2.70 -1.72
N SER A 66 -6.36 -3.13 -0.47
CA SER A 66 -5.23 -2.66 0.36
C SER A 66 -3.90 -3.20 -0.15
N LEU A 67 -3.88 -4.41 -0.74
CA LEU A 67 -2.69 -4.93 -1.41
C LEU A 67 -2.26 -4.01 -2.56
N PHE A 68 -3.20 -3.57 -3.41
CA PHE A 68 -2.89 -2.64 -4.50
C PHE A 68 -2.40 -1.28 -3.98
N LEU A 69 -3.01 -0.75 -2.92
CA LEU A 69 -2.56 0.51 -2.31
C LEU A 69 -1.16 0.40 -1.70
N ALA A 70 -0.82 -0.74 -1.09
CA ALA A 70 0.52 -0.96 -0.54
C ALA A 70 1.62 -0.87 -1.61
N TYR A 71 1.32 -1.21 -2.87
CA TYR A 71 2.20 -0.97 -4.01
C TYR A 71 2.14 0.49 -4.49
N LEU A 72 0.93 0.99 -4.76
CA LEU A 72 0.72 2.25 -5.48
C LEU A 72 1.17 3.47 -4.69
N ILE A 73 0.99 3.48 -3.37
CA ILE A 73 1.34 4.63 -2.51
C ILE A 73 2.84 4.94 -2.56
N PRO A 74 3.76 4.01 -2.23
CA PRO A 74 5.18 4.30 -2.28
C PRO A 74 5.68 4.53 -3.71
N GLU A 75 5.14 3.81 -4.70
CA GLU A 75 5.49 4.05 -6.11
C GLU A 75 5.16 5.49 -6.54
N THR A 76 3.94 5.93 -6.23
CA THR A 76 3.49 7.27 -6.61
C THR A 76 4.23 8.35 -5.84
N LEU A 77 4.51 8.13 -4.55
CA LEU A 77 5.30 9.06 -3.75
C LEU A 77 6.70 9.30 -4.37
N MET A 78 7.38 8.23 -4.77
CA MET A 78 8.69 8.34 -5.39
C MET A 78 8.62 9.09 -6.73
N LYS A 79 7.59 8.84 -7.55
CA LYS A 79 7.34 9.63 -8.78
C LYS A 79 7.14 11.11 -8.46
N GLN A 80 6.31 11.44 -7.46
CA GLN A 80 6.06 12.83 -7.05
C GLN A 80 7.32 13.53 -6.49
N LYS A 81 8.23 12.76 -5.89
CA LYS A 81 9.53 13.25 -5.42
C LYS A 81 10.63 13.24 -6.50
N LYS A 82 10.28 12.99 -7.77
CA LYS A 82 11.20 12.94 -8.92
C LYS A 82 12.23 11.81 -8.86
N HIS A 83 11.89 10.71 -8.19
CA HIS A 83 12.68 9.49 -8.08
C HIS A 83 12.00 8.34 -8.84
N SER A 84 11.69 8.59 -10.12
CA SER A 84 10.92 7.65 -10.97
C SER A 84 11.66 6.35 -11.26
N ASP A 85 12.98 6.39 -11.28
CA ASP A 85 13.91 5.28 -11.50
C ASP A 85 13.82 4.17 -10.44
N VAL A 86 13.52 4.55 -9.20
CA VAL A 86 13.36 3.61 -8.06
C VAL A 86 11.90 3.41 -7.64
N SER A 87 10.95 4.03 -8.33
CA SER A 87 9.53 4.04 -7.93
C SER A 87 8.91 2.65 -7.90
N LYS A 88 9.18 1.81 -8.91
CA LYS A 88 8.66 0.44 -8.98
C LYS A 88 9.19 -0.42 -7.84
N GLN A 89 10.46 -0.26 -7.49
CA GLN A 89 11.12 -0.96 -6.40
C GLN A 89 10.52 -0.55 -5.06
N ALA A 90 10.18 0.73 -4.88
CA ALA A 90 9.45 1.21 -3.72
C ALA A 90 8.05 0.56 -3.63
N GLY A 91 7.36 0.39 -4.76
CA GLY A 91 6.09 -0.34 -4.84
C GLY A 91 6.22 -1.81 -4.41
N LEU A 92 7.22 -2.52 -4.94
CA LEU A 92 7.49 -3.93 -4.58
C LEU A 92 7.86 -4.08 -3.10
N ALA A 93 8.68 -3.17 -2.56
CA ALA A 93 9.00 -3.13 -1.14
C ALA A 93 7.75 -2.85 -0.28
N GLY A 94 6.86 -1.98 -0.76
CA GLY A 94 5.57 -1.67 -0.16
C GLY A 94 4.69 -2.89 0.00
N LEU A 95 4.54 -3.68 -1.07
CA LEU A 95 3.82 -4.96 -1.05
C LEU A 95 4.42 -5.94 -0.05
N ALA A 96 5.73 -6.17 -0.13
CA ALA A 96 6.39 -7.15 0.72
C ALA A 96 6.30 -6.77 2.21
N PHE A 97 6.49 -5.49 2.53
CA PHE A 97 6.37 -4.98 3.89
C PHE A 97 4.92 -5.06 4.40
N PHE A 98 3.93 -4.68 3.59
CA PHE A 98 2.52 -4.80 3.93
C PHE A 98 2.11 -6.25 4.22
N LEU A 99 2.54 -7.20 3.38
CA LEU A 99 2.24 -8.62 3.57
C LEU A 99 2.84 -9.17 4.87
N MET A 100 3.97 -8.63 5.36
CA MET A 100 4.45 -8.96 6.71
C MET A 100 3.55 -8.33 7.79
N LEU A 101 3.17 -7.06 7.63
CA LEU A 101 2.40 -6.31 8.62
C LEU A 101 1.00 -6.88 8.90
N ILE A 102 0.36 -7.49 7.89
CA ILE A 102 -0.94 -8.17 8.08
C ILE A 102 -0.82 -9.54 8.75
N PHE A 103 0.34 -9.83 9.34
CA PHE A 103 0.58 -10.94 10.25
C PHE A 103 0.22 -12.33 9.65
N PRO A 104 0.95 -12.76 8.60
CA PRO A 104 0.68 -14.03 7.94
C PRO A 104 0.87 -15.22 8.88
N LYS A 105 0.00 -16.22 8.76
CA LYS A 105 0.18 -17.51 9.42
C LYS A 105 1.10 -18.38 8.57
N ILE A 106 2.32 -18.61 9.06
CA ILE A 106 3.33 -19.47 8.43
C ILE A 106 3.29 -20.84 9.09
N ASN A 107 2.92 -21.87 8.34
CA ASN A 107 2.96 -23.25 8.82
C ASN A 107 4.27 -23.91 8.38
N GLY A 108 5.24 -23.96 9.31
CA GLY A 108 6.61 -24.44 9.06
C GLY A 108 6.71 -25.88 8.57
N ASN A 109 5.70 -26.73 8.83
CA ASN A 109 5.71 -28.13 8.43
C ASN A 109 5.18 -28.36 7.01
N SER A 110 4.40 -27.42 6.47
CA SER A 110 3.76 -27.56 5.15
C SER A 110 4.30 -26.57 4.11
N GLY A 111 5.17 -25.64 4.51
CA GLY A 111 5.65 -24.56 3.64
C GLY A 111 4.55 -23.60 3.18
N LYS A 112 3.39 -23.60 3.85
CA LYS A 112 2.23 -22.79 3.50
C LYS A 112 2.22 -21.48 4.27
N ILE A 113 1.96 -20.39 3.54
CA ILE A 113 1.63 -19.08 4.10
C ILE A 113 0.14 -18.83 3.86
N THR A 114 -0.57 -18.43 4.89
CA THR A 114 -2.00 -18.11 4.83
C THR A 114 -2.26 -16.72 5.36
N PHE A 115 -3.16 -16.01 4.67
CA PHE A 115 -3.56 -14.65 4.97
C PHE A 115 -5.06 -14.61 5.23
N ASP A 116 -5.50 -13.71 6.11
CA ASP A 116 -6.91 -13.35 6.19
C ASP A 116 -7.25 -12.45 4.99
N LEU A 117 -8.22 -12.88 4.17
CA LEU A 117 -8.67 -12.11 3.01
C LEU A 117 -9.21 -10.73 3.41
N ASN A 118 -9.82 -10.58 4.59
CA ASN A 118 -10.33 -9.29 5.04
C ASN A 118 -9.20 -8.26 5.19
N SER A 119 -8.04 -8.71 5.68
CA SER A 119 -6.85 -7.87 5.83
C SER A 119 -6.22 -7.45 4.50
N LEU A 120 -6.58 -8.08 3.38
CA LEU A 120 -6.13 -7.71 2.03
C LEU A 120 -7.11 -6.76 1.31
N GLY A 121 -8.32 -6.65 1.83
CA GLY A 121 -9.38 -5.79 1.30
C GLY A 121 -9.48 -4.47 2.05
N THR A 122 -10.70 -4.02 2.32
CA THR A 122 -10.97 -2.72 2.95
C THR A 122 -10.45 -2.62 4.38
N ALA A 123 -10.50 -3.71 5.16
CA ALA A 123 -10.01 -3.70 6.55
C ALA A 123 -8.50 -3.48 6.65
N GLY A 124 -7.74 -3.81 5.60
CA GLY A 124 -6.28 -3.59 5.54
C GLY A 124 -5.86 -2.21 5.06
N MET A 125 -6.78 -1.33 4.63
CA MET A 125 -6.42 -0.09 3.92
C MET A 125 -5.57 0.88 4.75
N ILE A 126 -5.84 1.01 6.05
CA ILE A 126 -5.04 1.88 6.93
C ILE A 126 -3.63 1.31 7.09
N ALA A 127 -3.51 -0.01 7.29
CA ALA A 127 -2.21 -0.68 7.35
C ALA A 127 -1.43 -0.51 6.04
N ALA A 128 -2.08 -0.63 4.87
CA ALA A 128 -1.48 -0.39 3.56
C ALA A 128 -1.03 1.08 3.36
N LEU A 129 -1.81 2.03 3.88
CA LEU A 129 -1.46 3.45 3.83
C LEU A 129 -0.21 3.72 4.66
N VAL A 130 -0.18 3.27 5.92
CA VAL A 130 0.96 3.46 6.81
C VAL A 130 2.18 2.73 6.26
N SER A 131 2.03 1.50 5.77
CA SER A 131 3.11 0.72 5.18
C SER A 131 3.68 1.41 3.95
N GLY A 132 2.81 1.89 3.05
CA GLY A 132 3.19 2.58 1.83
C GLY A 132 3.93 3.89 2.10
N LEU A 133 3.45 4.69 3.04
CA LEU A 133 4.13 5.94 3.43
C LEU A 133 5.47 5.67 4.13
N PHE A 134 5.54 4.67 5.01
CA PHE A 134 6.79 4.28 5.66
C PHE A 134 7.84 3.81 4.64
N VAL A 135 7.45 2.93 3.72
CA VAL A 135 8.34 2.45 2.65
C VAL A 135 8.78 3.60 1.77
N GLY A 136 7.85 4.45 1.34
CA GLY A 136 8.15 5.62 0.55
C GLY A 136 9.10 6.60 1.27
N PHE A 137 8.98 6.73 2.59
CA PHE A 137 9.91 7.51 3.42
C PHE A 137 11.32 6.94 3.41
N VAL A 138 11.48 5.65 3.71
CA VAL A 138 12.79 4.99 3.74
C VAL A 138 13.44 5.02 2.36
N MET A 139 12.70 4.68 1.31
CA MET A 139 13.20 4.73 -0.07
C MET A 139 13.65 6.14 -0.44
N ASN A 140 12.84 7.17 -0.17
CA ASN A 140 13.20 8.55 -0.43
C ASN A 140 14.47 8.98 0.33
N LEU A 141 14.62 8.57 1.60
CA LEU A 141 15.80 8.91 2.38
C LEU A 141 17.08 8.33 1.73
N PHE A 142 17.06 7.05 1.35
CA PHE A 142 18.23 6.40 0.75
C PHE A 142 18.54 6.88 -0.67
N THR A 143 17.53 7.20 -1.48
CA THR A 143 17.75 7.78 -2.81
C THR A 143 18.44 9.15 -2.73
N ASN A 144 18.10 9.95 -1.72
CA ASN A 144 18.77 11.24 -1.50
C ASN A 144 20.23 11.09 -1.01
N LEU A 145 20.58 9.98 -0.36
CA LEU A 145 21.96 9.71 0.08
C LEU A 145 22.89 9.25 -1.06
N LYS A 146 22.35 8.77 -2.20
CA LYS A 146 23.07 8.26 -3.39
C LYS A 146 24.29 7.38 -3.03
N LEU A 147 24.04 6.13 -2.59
CA LEU A 147 25.10 5.18 -2.21
C LEU A 147 26.06 4.84 -3.36
N VAL A 148 25.51 4.63 -4.56
CA VAL A 148 26.27 4.52 -5.81
C VAL A 148 26.03 5.80 -6.60
N LYS A 149 27.12 6.54 -6.86
CA LYS A 149 27.09 7.80 -7.61
C LYS A 149 26.91 7.54 -9.11
N GLU A 150 26.34 8.51 -9.80
CA GLU A 150 26.09 8.46 -11.26
C GLU A 150 27.37 8.30 -12.10
N ASP A 151 28.52 8.71 -11.56
CA ASP A 151 29.83 8.59 -12.22
C ASP A 151 30.48 7.21 -12.02
N SER A 152 29.70 6.21 -11.61
CA SER A 152 30.20 4.84 -11.46
C SER A 152 30.39 4.20 -12.82
N ALA A 153 31.44 3.38 -12.98
CA ALA A 153 31.66 2.58 -14.19
C ALA A 153 30.60 1.48 -14.43
N LEU A 154 29.57 1.40 -13.57
CA LEU A 154 28.52 0.39 -13.64
C LEU A 154 27.42 0.82 -14.62
N PRO A 155 26.81 -0.12 -15.36
CA PRO A 155 25.60 0.16 -16.12
C PRO A 155 24.47 0.70 -15.23
N ASP A 156 23.62 1.58 -15.78
CA ASP A 156 22.54 2.26 -15.05
C ASP A 156 21.61 1.32 -14.26
N PHE A 157 21.24 0.17 -14.85
CA PHE A 157 20.37 -0.79 -14.18
C PHE A 157 21.02 -1.39 -12.93
N VAL A 158 22.34 -1.60 -12.95
CA VAL A 158 23.10 -2.12 -11.81
C VAL A 158 23.17 -1.08 -10.70
N ALA A 159 23.42 0.18 -11.07
CA ALA A 159 23.43 1.29 -10.11
C ALA A 159 22.07 1.43 -9.39
N VAL A 160 20.96 1.33 -10.13
CA VAL A 160 19.60 1.31 -9.55
C VAL A 160 19.41 0.14 -8.59
N TRP A 161 19.88 -1.07 -8.94
CA TRP A 161 19.77 -2.23 -8.05
C TRP A 161 20.53 -2.01 -6.74
N PHE A 162 21.79 -1.56 -6.80
CA PHE A 162 22.56 -1.27 -5.60
C PHE A 162 21.93 -0.18 -4.74
N ASN A 163 21.42 0.88 -5.36
CA ASN A 163 20.76 1.98 -4.65
C ASN A 163 19.40 1.60 -4.04
N THR A 164 18.79 0.50 -4.48
CA THR A 164 17.49 0.03 -3.98
C THR A 164 17.58 -1.18 -3.04
N ILE A 165 18.61 -2.02 -3.15
CA ILE A 165 18.80 -3.20 -2.29
C ILE A 165 18.91 -2.81 -0.81
N PHE A 166 19.77 -1.85 -0.47
CA PHE A 166 19.96 -1.43 0.92
C PHE A 166 18.69 -0.92 1.60
N PRO A 167 17.93 0.05 1.02
CA PRO A 167 16.68 0.47 1.64
C PRO A 167 15.64 -0.64 1.71
N MET A 168 15.54 -1.50 0.69
CA MET A 168 14.61 -2.64 0.72
C MET A 168 14.95 -3.63 1.83
N ILE A 169 16.23 -3.94 2.05
CA ILE A 169 16.67 -4.78 3.17
C ILE A 169 16.29 -4.13 4.50
N ALA A 170 16.53 -2.83 4.67
CA ALA A 170 16.19 -2.12 5.90
C ALA A 170 14.68 -2.17 6.18
N ILE A 171 13.84 -1.96 5.17
CA ILE A 171 12.38 -2.07 5.27
C ILE A 171 11.95 -3.47 5.71
N LEU A 172 12.48 -4.51 5.06
CA LEU A 172 12.11 -5.90 5.36
C LEU A 172 12.62 -6.33 6.73
N LEU A 173 13.79 -5.86 7.17
CA LEU A 173 14.30 -6.10 8.51
C LEU A 173 13.41 -5.49 9.58
N VAL A 174 12.90 -4.27 9.36
CA VAL A 174 11.91 -3.65 10.25
C VAL A 174 10.64 -4.50 10.28
N GLY A 175 10.10 -4.87 9.12
CA GLY A 175 8.90 -5.70 9.04
C GLY A 175 9.06 -7.03 9.76
N TRP A 176 10.19 -7.70 9.56
CA TRP A 176 10.54 -8.94 10.21
C TRP A 176 10.70 -8.81 11.73
N LEU A 177 11.42 -7.79 12.19
CA LEU A 177 11.66 -7.55 13.62
C LEU A 177 10.34 -7.36 14.36
N PHE A 178 9.48 -6.49 13.84
CA PHE A 178 8.22 -6.16 14.50
C PHE A 178 7.19 -7.29 14.41
N THR A 179 7.06 -7.93 13.24
CA THR A 179 6.04 -8.97 13.01
C THR A 179 6.44 -10.32 13.61
N PHE A 180 7.66 -10.80 13.35
CA PHE A 180 8.04 -12.17 13.70
C PHE A 180 8.84 -12.29 15.00
N GLN A 181 9.74 -11.34 15.28
CA GLN A 181 10.54 -11.40 16.51
C GLN A 181 9.78 -10.86 17.71
N LEU A 182 9.26 -9.64 17.61
CA LEU A 182 8.51 -9.00 18.69
C LEU A 182 7.06 -9.49 18.76
N LYS A 183 6.56 -10.16 17.72
CA LYS A 183 5.17 -10.65 17.60
C LYS A 183 4.13 -9.56 17.84
N ILE A 184 4.46 -8.34 17.42
CA ILE A 184 3.59 -7.19 17.55
C ILE A 184 2.67 -7.14 16.34
N ASN A 185 1.37 -7.10 16.58
CA ASN A 185 0.39 -6.91 15.53
C ASN A 185 0.35 -5.42 15.13
N LEU A 186 1.24 -5.02 14.22
CA LEU A 186 1.32 -3.62 13.78
C LEU A 186 0.04 -3.15 13.13
N SER A 187 -0.67 -4.03 12.40
CA SER A 187 -1.98 -3.70 11.81
C SER A 187 -2.99 -3.29 12.88
N GLU A 188 -3.03 -4.00 14.02
CA GLU A 188 -3.91 -3.69 15.14
C GLU A 188 -3.51 -2.40 15.87
N ILE A 189 -2.21 -2.18 16.11
CA ILE A 189 -1.71 -0.93 16.68
C ILE A 189 -2.08 0.26 15.80
N ILE A 190 -1.86 0.14 14.49
CA ILE A 190 -2.22 1.16 13.52
C ILE A 190 -3.74 1.42 13.58
N THR A 191 -4.56 0.37 13.60
CA THR A 191 -6.01 0.52 13.66
C THR A 191 -6.46 1.22 14.95
N LEU A 192 -5.87 0.87 16.11
CA LEU A 192 -6.12 1.52 17.38
C LEU A 192 -5.76 3.01 17.36
N MET A 193 -4.57 3.35 16.85
CA MET A 193 -4.13 4.74 16.73
C MET A 193 -5.05 5.60 15.85
N PHE A 194 -5.61 5.02 14.78
CA PHE A 194 -6.45 5.73 13.83
C PHE A 194 -7.96 5.58 14.11
N SER A 195 -8.36 4.77 15.09
CA SER A 195 -9.76 4.59 15.50
C SER A 195 -10.52 5.89 15.80
N PRO A 196 -9.96 6.93 16.47
CA PRO A 196 -10.69 8.19 16.67
C PRO A 196 -10.97 8.91 15.35
N LEU A 197 -10.05 8.82 14.38
CA LEU A 197 -10.24 9.43 13.06
C LEU A 197 -11.32 8.69 12.26
N VAL A 198 -11.32 7.36 12.33
CA VAL A 198 -12.35 6.53 11.69
C VAL A 198 -13.73 6.84 12.28
N ALA A 199 -13.83 6.98 13.60
CA ALA A 199 -15.08 7.32 14.28
C ALA A 199 -15.64 8.68 13.83
N LEU A 200 -14.78 9.70 13.66
CA LEU A 200 -15.18 11.00 13.13
C LEU A 200 -15.63 10.93 11.65
N GLY A 201 -15.05 10.04 10.85
CA GLY A 201 -15.44 9.85 9.46
C GLY A 201 -16.79 9.14 9.29
N GLN A 202 -17.18 8.31 10.26
CA GLN A 202 -18.45 7.57 10.25
C GLN A 202 -19.60 8.32 10.93
N SER A 203 -19.32 9.44 11.63
CA SER A 203 -20.36 10.26 12.27
C SER A 203 -21.11 11.18 11.31
N PHE A 204 -20.89 11.06 10.00
CA PHE A 204 -21.54 11.80 8.91
C PHE A 204 -22.10 10.81 7.87
#